data_AF-A0A2E1UU34-F1
#
_entry.id   AF-A0A2E1UU34-F1
#
_cell.length_a   1.000
_cell.length_b   1.000
_cell.length_c   1.000
_cell.angle_alpha   90.00
_cell.angle_beta   90.00
_cell.angle_gamma   90.00
#
_symmetry.space_group_name_H-M   'P 1'
#
loop_
_entity.id
_entity.type
_entity.pdbx_description
1 polymer ?
#
loop_
_entity_poly.entity_id
_entity_poly.type
_entity_poly.pdbx_seq_one_letter_code
_entity_poly.pdbx_strand_id
1 'polypeptide(L)'
;MSNLKIYIIGLLIVTNIVLSFAIVWTEHLTRTQYRILQSLSNQKYNLKTEWRKARVEKGKYDSLSKIEKDAQNFLNMTAPKKRELIYIYE
;
A
#
# COMPACT_ATOMS: atom_id res chain seq x y z
N MET A 1 -5.72 63.88 -8.94
CA MET A 1 -4.87 62.86 -8.29
C MET A 1 -5.53 62.10 -7.12
N SER A 2 -6.53 62.65 -6.41
CA SER A 2 -7.18 61.95 -5.26
C SER A 2 -8.05 60.75 -5.67
N ASN A 3 -8.87 60.90 -6.72
CA ASN A 3 -9.83 59.88 -7.15
C ASN A 3 -9.17 58.58 -7.61
N LEU A 4 -7.99 58.67 -8.24
CA LEU A 4 -7.24 57.51 -8.71
C LEU A 4 -6.72 56.66 -7.54
N LYS A 5 -6.34 57.28 -6.42
CA LYS A 5 -5.95 56.58 -5.20
C LYS A 5 -7.13 55.80 -4.61
N ILE A 6 -8.32 56.39 -4.62
CA ILE A 6 -9.55 55.73 -4.13
C ILE A 6 -9.88 54.49 -4.96
N TYR A 7 -9.79 54.57 -6.29
CA TYR A 7 -10.00 53.40 -7.15
C TYR A 7 -8.96 52.30 -6.93
N ILE A 8 -7.69 52.65 -6.74
CA ILE A 8 -6.63 51.68 -6.44
C ILE A 8 -6.88 50.98 -5.10
N ILE A 9 -7.26 51.74 -4.07
CA ILE A 9 -7.57 51.18 -2.75
C ILE A 9 -8.79 50.25 -2.83
N GLY A 10 -9.85 50.67 -3.53
CA GLY A 10 -11.03 49.84 -3.75
C GLY A 10 -10.69 48.55 -4.48
N LEU A 11 -9.87 48.63 -5.54
CA LEU A 11 -9.39 47.48 -6.29
C LEU A 11 -8.59 46.52 -5.39
N LEU A 12 -7.66 47.04 -4.58
CA LEU A 12 -6.87 46.24 -3.65
C LEU A 12 -7.72 45.50 -2.62
N ILE A 13 -8.77 46.13 -2.10
CA ILE A 13 -9.69 45.49 -1.15
C ILE A 13 -10.43 44.35 -1.84
N VAL A 14 -10.98 44.60 -3.04
CA VAL A 14 -11.71 43.57 -3.78
C VAL A 14 -10.81 42.41 -4.16
N THR A 15 -9.60 42.66 -4.66
CA THR A 15 -8.66 41.59 -5.03
C THR A 15 -8.21 40.80 -3.81
N ASN A 16 -8.01 41.45 -2.66
CA ASN A 16 -7.67 40.77 -1.43
C ASN A 16 -8.78 39.82 -0.98
N ILE A 17 -10.04 40.28 -0.97
CA ILE A 17 -11.20 39.45 -0.62
C ILE A 17 -11.32 38.24 -1.55
N VAL A 18 -11.24 38.48 -2.87
CA VAL A 18 -11.30 37.39 -3.87
C VAL A 18 -10.17 36.39 -3.66
N LEU A 19 -8.95 36.86 -3.37
CA LEU A 19 -7.80 35.99 -3.11
C LEU A 19 -8.00 35.16 -1.84
N SER A 20 -8.51 35.75 -0.76
CA SER A 20 -8.81 35.01 0.47
C SER A 20 -9.82 33.89 0.23
N PHE A 21 -10.89 34.15 -0.52
CA PHE A 21 -11.85 33.10 -0.88
C PHE A 21 -11.22 32.03 -1.78
N ALA A 22 -10.41 32.43 -2.75
CA ALA A 22 -9.74 31.50 -3.65
C ALA A 22 -8.79 30.55 -2.89
N ILE A 23 -8.06 31.05 -1.89
CA ILE A 23 -7.17 30.24 -1.04
C ILE A 23 -7.99 29.23 -0.25
N VAL A 24 -9.04 29.66 0.44
CA VAL A 24 -9.91 28.76 1.24
C VAL A 24 -10.55 27.69 0.36
N TRP A 25 -11.03 28.08 -0.82
CA TRP A 25 -11.61 27.16 -1.78
C TRP A 25 -10.59 26.11 -2.27
N THR A 26 -9.38 26.56 -2.61
CA THR A 26 -8.30 25.68 -3.07
C THR A 26 -7.86 24.72 -1.97
N GLU A 27 -7.78 25.18 -0.73
CA GLU A 27 -7.48 24.34 0.42
C GLU A 27 -8.57 23.28 0.63
N HIS A 28 -9.84 23.68 0.58
CA HIS A 28 -10.96 22.77 0.72
C HIS A 28 -10.97 21.69 -0.37
N LEU A 29 -10.75 22.10 -1.62
CA LEU A 29 -10.63 21.19 -2.76
C LEU A 29 -9.48 20.20 -2.53
N THR A 30 -8.29 20.70 -2.18
CA THR A 30 -7.10 19.88 -1.93
C THR A 30 -7.33 18.87 -0.80
N ARG A 31 -7.93 19.30 0.32
CA ARG A 31 -8.28 18.41 1.43
C ARG A 31 -9.23 17.30 1.00
N THR A 32 -10.21 17.60 0.15
CA THR A 32 -11.16 16.60 -0.36
C THR A 32 -10.48 15.59 -1.28
N GLN A 33 -9.67 16.06 -2.24
CA GLN A 33 -8.92 15.17 -3.13
C GLN A 33 -7.95 14.27 -2.36
N TYR A 34 -7.29 14.83 -1.34
CA TYR A 34 -6.38 14.06 -0.49
C TYR A 34 -7.11 12.97 0.30
N ARG A 35 -8.31 13.25 0.85
CA ARG A 35 -9.12 12.23 1.55
C ARG A 35 -9.50 11.08 0.62
N ILE A 36 -9.89 11.37 -0.61
CA ILE A 36 -10.24 10.34 -1.61
C ILE A 36 -9.01 9.48 -1.91
N LEU A 37 -7.87 10.11 -2.18
CA LEU A 37 -6.62 9.42 -2.42
C LEU A 37 -6.23 8.53 -1.23
N GLN A 38 -6.35 9.04 -0.01
CA GLN A 38 -6.04 8.30 1.21
C GLN A 38 -6.96 7.08 1.37
N SER A 39 -8.27 7.25 1.12
CA SER A 39 -9.22 6.14 1.15
C SER A 39 -8.87 5.05 0.16
N LEU A 40 -8.57 5.42 -1.09
CA LEU A 40 -8.20 4.45 -2.13
C LEU A 40 -6.86 3.74 -1.81
N SER A 41 -5.88 4.47 -1.28
CA SER A 41 -4.61 3.90 -0.83
C SER A 41 -4.80 2.89 0.31
N ASN A 42 -5.67 3.21 1.27
CA ASN A 42 -6.00 2.31 2.37
C ASN A 42 -6.68 1.03 1.86
N GLN A 43 -7.63 1.14 0.92
CA GLN A 43 -8.27 -0.01 0.29
C GLN A 43 -7.25 -0.90 -0.43
N LYS A 44 -6.34 -0.30 -1.20
CA LYS A 44 -5.24 -1.03 -1.86
C LYS A 44 -4.35 -1.75 -0.85
N TYR A 45 -4.01 -1.11 0.26
CA TYR A 45 -3.19 -1.72 1.30
C TYR A 45 -3.90 -2.90 1.94
N ASN A 46 -5.16 -2.74 2.36
CA ASN A 46 -5.96 -3.80 2.94
C ASN A 46 -6.03 -5.01 2.01
N LEU A 47 -6.37 -4.79 0.74
CA LEU A 47 -6.40 -5.84 -0.27
C LEU A 47 -5.04 -6.54 -0.37
N LYS A 48 -3.93 -5.79 -0.48
CA LYS A 48 -2.57 -6.37 -0.52
C LYS A 48 -2.29 -7.24 0.71
N THR A 49 -2.75 -6.85 1.89
CA THR A 49 -2.56 -7.65 3.11
C THR A 49 -3.37 -8.95 3.07
N GLU A 50 -4.61 -8.91 2.59
CA GLU A 50 -5.44 -10.10 2.42
C GLU A 50 -4.83 -11.07 1.41
N TRP A 51 -4.41 -10.57 0.25
CA TRP A 51 -3.69 -11.36 -0.75
C TRP A 51 -2.42 -12.00 -0.20
N ARG A 52 -1.66 -11.27 0.63
CA ARG A 52 -0.46 -11.81 1.28
C ARG A 52 -0.83 -12.94 2.25
N LYS A 53 -1.88 -12.78 3.06
CA LYS A 53 -2.37 -13.83 3.96
C LYS A 53 -2.80 -15.06 3.17
N ALA A 54 -3.64 -14.89 2.15
CA ALA A 54 -4.12 -15.98 1.30
C ALA A 54 -2.98 -16.74 0.60
N ARG A 55 -1.94 -16.03 0.13
CA ARG A 55 -0.76 -16.68 -0.48
C ARG A 55 0.03 -17.49 0.54
N VAL A 56 0.22 -16.97 1.75
CA VAL A 56 0.91 -17.69 2.83
C VAL A 56 0.11 -18.92 3.25
N GLU A 57 -1.22 -18.80 3.34
CA GLU A 57 -2.11 -19.90 3.64
C GLU A 57 -2.05 -20.99 2.56
N LYS A 58 -2.18 -20.63 1.28
CA LYS A 58 -1.96 -21.56 0.16
C LYS A 58 -0.58 -22.19 0.21
N GLY A 59 0.47 -21.41 0.47
CA GLY A 59 1.83 -21.93 0.62
C GLY A 59 2.01 -22.92 1.78
N LYS A 60 1.18 -22.86 2.83
CA LYS A 60 1.16 -23.88 3.89
C LYS A 60 0.52 -25.18 3.38
N TYR A 61 -0.56 -25.09 2.62
CA TYR A 61 -1.29 -26.25 2.10
C TYR A 61 -0.62 -26.91 0.89
N ASP A 62 0.02 -26.13 0.02
CA ASP A 62 0.80 -26.58 -1.14
C ASP A 62 2.30 -26.80 -0.80
N SER A 63 2.67 -26.72 0.48
CA SER A 63 4.06 -26.97 0.87
C SER A 63 4.45 -28.40 0.51
N LEU A 64 5.62 -28.54 -0.12
CA LEU A 64 6.21 -29.83 -0.49
C LEU A 64 6.24 -30.81 0.70
N SER A 65 6.35 -30.28 1.93
CA SER A 65 6.29 -31.06 3.17
C SER A 65 4.95 -31.75 3.42
N LYS A 66 3.82 -31.20 2.97
CA LYS A 66 2.52 -31.87 3.07
C LYS A 66 2.43 -33.03 2.06
N ILE A 67 2.85 -32.78 0.82
CA ILE A 67 2.92 -33.80 -0.23
C ILE A 67 3.87 -34.93 0.19
N GLU A 68 5.01 -34.60 0.79
CA GLU A 68 5.99 -35.56 1.29
C GLU A 68 5.45 -36.37 2.49
N LYS A 69 4.70 -35.74 3.40
CA LYS A 69 3.97 -36.44 4.47
C LYS A 69 2.90 -37.38 3.92
N ASP A 70 2.13 -36.94 2.95
CA ASP A 70 1.08 -37.75 2.34
C ASP A 70 1.71 -38.92 1.56
N ALA A 71 2.82 -38.71 0.86
CA ALA A 71 3.59 -39.77 0.20
C ALA A 71 4.21 -40.77 1.21
N GLN A 72 4.71 -40.28 2.35
CA GLN A 72 5.20 -41.13 3.43
C GLN A 72 4.07 -41.96 4.06
N ASN A 73 2.92 -41.34 4.35
CA ASN A 73 1.82 -41.97 5.08
C ASN A 73 0.94 -42.88 4.21
N PHE A 74 0.62 -42.48 2.97
CA PHE A 74 -0.28 -43.23 2.09
C PHE A 74 0.45 -44.15 1.13
N LEU A 75 1.65 -43.78 0.69
CA LEU A 75 2.42 -44.53 -0.30
C LEU A 75 3.63 -45.26 0.30
N ASN A 76 3.84 -45.18 1.63
CA ASN A 76 5.01 -45.73 2.34
C ASN A 76 6.35 -45.32 1.71
N MET A 77 6.42 -44.13 1.10
CA MET A 77 7.65 -43.63 0.47
C MET A 77 8.61 -43.12 1.55
N THR A 78 9.87 -43.55 1.53
CA THR A 78 10.89 -43.06 2.47
C THR A 78 11.82 -42.07 1.74
N ALA A 79 12.02 -40.89 2.33
CA ALA A 79 13.02 -39.95 1.80
C ALA A 79 14.43 -40.56 1.91
N PRO A 80 15.27 -40.46 0.87
CA PRO A 80 16.61 -41.03 0.91
C PRO A 80 17.44 -40.37 2.02
N LYS A 81 18.10 -41.18 2.85
CA LYS A 81 19.02 -40.69 3.89
C LYS A 81 20.05 -39.76 3.26
N LYS A 82 20.30 -38.60 3.89
CA LYS A 82 21.37 -37.68 3.48
C LYS A 82 22.66 -38.49 3.33
N ARG A 83 23.39 -38.28 2.23
CA ARG A 83 24.72 -38.87 2.03
C ARG A 83 25.60 -38.58 3.25
N GLU A 84 25.85 -39.59 4.07
CA GLU A 84 26.89 -39.54 5.09
C GLU A 84 28.23 -39.72 4.36
N LEU A 85 29.06 -38.67 4.40
CA LEU A 85 30.44 -38.74 3.92
C LEU A 85 31.25 -39.48 4.98
N ILE A 86 31.51 -40.76 4.73
CA ILE A 86 32.43 -41.54 5.54
C ILE A 86 33.83 -41.27 5.00
N TYR A 87 34.61 -40.48 5.74
CA TYR A 87 36.04 -40.32 5.46
C TYR A 87 36.76 -41.58 5.91
N ILE A 88 37.26 -42.36 4.95
CA ILE A 88 38.19 -43.46 5.20
C ILE A 88 39.58 -42.85 5.08
N TYR A 89 40.32 -42.83 6.19
CA TYR A 89 41.76 -42.52 6.17
C TYR A 89 42.51 -43.83 5.93
N GLU A 90 43.36 -43.85 4.89
CA GLU A 90 44.36 -44.90 4.65
C GLU A 90 45.55 -44.77 5.60
#